data_AF-A0A553L1F5-F1
#
_entry.id   AF-A0A553L1F5-F1
#
_cell.length_a   1.000
_cell.length_b   1.000
_cell.length_c   1.000
_cell.angle_alpha   90.00
_cell.angle_beta   90.00
_cell.angle_gamma   90.00
#
_symmetry.space_group_name_H-M   'P 1'
#
loop_
_entity.id
_entity.type
_entity.pdbx_description
1 polymer ?
#
loop_
_entity_poly.entity_id
_entity_poly.type
_entity_poly.pdbx_seq_one_letter_code
_entity_poly.pdbx_strand_id
1 'polypeptide(L)' 'MKTNFTETLEIEFEGQTFVGLRVVTGKRKLEQTIYFKNFSKRDPAVYEPHELHTSMKGIANHILWELVSGRNI' A
#
# COMPACT_ATOMS: atom_id res chain seq x y z
N MET A 1 -1.79 23.10 -13.77
CA MET A 1 -1.96 21.63 -13.79
C MET A 1 -1.52 21.07 -12.45
N LYS A 2 -2.34 20.26 -11.77
CA LYS A 2 -1.86 19.48 -10.62
C LYS A 2 -1.22 18.22 -11.19
N THR A 3 0.10 18.09 -11.08
CA THR A 3 0.82 16.92 -11.57
C THR A 3 0.57 15.78 -10.60
N ASN A 4 -0.11 14.74 -11.07
CA ASN A 4 -0.18 13.47 -10.34
C ASN A 4 1.04 12.66 -10.76
N PHE A 5 1.76 12.09 -9.79
CA PHE A 5 2.85 11.17 -10.09
C PHE A 5 2.68 9.89 -9.27
N THR A 6 3.04 8.78 -9.89
CA THR A 6 2.98 7.46 -9.28
C THR A 6 4.37 7.08 -8.80
N GLU A 7 4.47 6.59 -7.57
CA GLU A 7 5.71 6.07 -7.02
C GLU A 7 5.53 4.61 -6.64
N THR A 8 6.54 3.81 -6.96
CA THR A 8 6.65 2.42 -6.54
C THR A 8 7.56 2.33 -5.33
N LEU A 9 7.15 1.59 -4.32
CA LEU A 9 7.88 1.37 -3.07
C LEU A 9 7.97 -0.13 -2.81
N GLU A 10 9.15 -0.60 -2.44
CA GLU A 10 9.32 -1.95 -1.88
C GLU A 10 9.16 -1.86 -0.36
N ILE A 11 8.31 -2.71 0.19
CA ILE A 11 8.04 -2.78 1.62
C ILE A 11 8.40 -4.17 2.09
N GLU A 12 9.40 -4.26 2.96
CA GLU A 12 9.70 -5.50 3.65
C GLU A 12 8.89 -5.58 4.95
N PHE A 13 8.16 -6.68 5.11
CA PHE A 13 7.34 -6.94 6.29
C PHE A 13 7.24 -8.45 6.52
N GLU A 14 7.53 -8.93 7.74
CA GLU A 14 7.49 -10.36 8.10
C GLU A 14 8.30 -11.27 7.14
N GLY A 15 9.47 -10.80 6.69
CA GLY A 15 10.33 -11.53 5.75
C GLY A 15 9.77 -11.68 4.33
N GLN A 16 8.73 -10.92 4.00
CA GLN A 16 8.13 -10.86 2.67
C GLN A 16 8.28 -9.46 2.09
N THR A 17 8.50 -9.40 0.77
CA THR A 17 8.57 -8.15 0.03
C THR A 17 7.23 -7.88 -0.66
N PHE A 18 6.68 -6.70 -0.40
CA PHE A 18 5.46 -6.18 -1.00
C PHE A 18 5.80 -5.02 -1.93
N VAL A 19 4.99 -4.86 -2.98
CA VAL A 19 5.11 -3.72 -3.88
C VAL A 19 3.96 -2.77 -3.59
N GLY A 20 4.27 -1.58 -3.10
CA GLY A 20 3.32 -0.49 -2.93
C GLY A 20 3.35 0.45 -4.13
N LEU A 21 2.22 0.63 -4.81
CA LEU A 21 2.01 1.76 -5.72
C LEU A 21 1.27 2.87 -4.97
N ARG A 22 1.76 4.11 -5.09
CA ARG A 22 1.06 5.29 -4.56
C ARG A 22 0.83 6.32 -5.64
N VAL A 23 -0.30 7.02 -5.53
CA VAL A 23 -0.58 8.22 -6.33
C VAL A 23 -0.43 9.44 -5.45
N VAL A 24 0.52 10.31 -5.80
CA VAL A 24 0.75 11.58 -5.12
C VAL A 24 0.17 12.71 -5.93
N THR A 25 -0.66 13.53 -5.29
CA THR A 25 -1.26 14.70 -5.94
C THR A 25 -0.86 15.97 -5.18
N GLY A 26 -0.02 16.81 -5.78
CA GLY A 26 0.29 18.20 -5.35
C GLY A 26 0.66 18.46 -3.87
N LYS A 27 -0.29 18.33 -2.94
CA LYS A 27 -0.14 18.57 -1.49
C LYS A 27 -0.61 17.42 -0.59
N ARG A 28 -1.24 16.36 -1.13
CA ARG A 28 -1.82 15.25 -0.35
C ARG A 28 -1.66 13.91 -1.08
N LYS A 29 -1.29 12.86 -0.34
CA LYS A 29 -1.18 11.49 -0.86
C LYS A 29 -2.56 10.87 -0.78
N LEU A 30 -3.13 10.49 -1.92
CA LEU A 30 -4.57 10.21 -1.99
C LEU A 30 -4.89 8.73 -2.06
N GLU A 31 -4.02 7.89 -2.61
CA GLU A 31 -4.34 6.48 -2.80
C GLU A 31 -3.09 5.61 -2.77
N GLN A 32 -3.19 4.47 -2.10
CA GLN A 32 -2.16 3.44 -2.05
C GLN A 32 -2.74 2.11 -2.54
N THR A 33 -1.97 1.34 -3.29
CA THR A 33 -2.31 -0.03 -3.66
C THR A 33 -1.14 -0.92 -3.34
N ILE A 34 -1.35 -1.96 -2.56
CA ILE A 34 -0.31 -2.93 -2.24
C ILE A 34 -0.56 -4.20 -3.03
N TYR A 35 0.51 -4.71 -3.64
CA TYR A 35 0.54 -5.94 -4.39
C TYR A 35 1.43 -6.96 -3.66
N PHE A 36 0.92 -8.19 -3.58
CA PHE A 36 1.67 -9.34 -3.07
C PHE A 36 1.21 -10.61 -3.78
N LYS A 37 2.11 -11.24 -4.55
CA LYS A 37 1.79 -12.38 -5.42
C LYS A 37 0.62 -12.03 -6.36
N ASN A 38 -0.48 -12.78 -6.30
CA ASN A 38 -1.68 -12.55 -7.11
C ASN A 38 -2.72 -11.65 -6.43
N PHE A 39 -2.37 -11.04 -5.29
CA PHE A 39 -3.29 -10.26 -4.48
C PHE A 39 -2.94 -8.78 -4.59
N SER A 40 -3.98 -7.95 -4.62
CA SER A 40 -3.85 -6.51 -4.56
C SER A 40 -4.92 -5.92 -3.65
N LYS A 41 -4.55 -4.97 -2.81
CA LYS A 41 -5.50 -4.23 -1.96
C LYS A 41 -5.29 -2.74 -2.14
N ARG A 42 -6.37 -2.03 -2.46
CA ARG A 42 -6.39 -0.57 -2.58
C ARG A 42 -6.88 0.03 -1.28
N ASP A 43 -6.14 1.01 -0.79
CA ASP A 43 -6.53 1.85 0.32
C ASP A 43 -6.84 3.27 -0.21
N PRO A 44 -8.11 3.70 -0.17
CA PRO A 44 -8.52 5.03 -0.60
C PRO A 44 -8.27 6.12 0.47
N ALA A 45 -7.69 5.77 1.63
CA ALA A 45 -7.41 6.73 2.68
C ALA A 45 -6.34 7.75 2.26
N VAL A 46 -6.51 8.97 2.77
CA VAL A 46 -5.63 10.11 2.49
C VAL A 46 -4.60 10.21 3.60
N TYR A 47 -3.32 10.24 3.23
CA TYR A 47 -2.20 10.23 4.17
C TYR A 47 -1.33 11.49 4.05
N GLU A 48 -0.76 11.90 5.17
CA GLU A 48 0.27 12.92 5.17
C GLU A 48 1.60 12.37 4.64
N PRO A 49 2.49 13.22 4.08
CA PRO A 49 3.71 12.75 3.46
C PRO A 49 4.64 11.93 4.37
N HIS A 50 4.60 12.13 5.68
CA HIS A 50 5.46 11.46 6.66
C HIS A 50 4.91 10.11 7.16
N GLU A 51 3.64 9.77 6.89
CA GLU A 51 2.99 8.53 7.35
C GLU A 51 3.26 7.32 6.43
N LEU A 52 4.21 7.47 5.51
CA LEU A 52 4.56 6.59 4.38
C LEU A 52 4.53 5.09 4.66
N HIS A 53 5.19 4.65 5.73
CA HIS A 53 5.45 3.23 5.96
C HIS A 53 4.42 2.58 6.87
N THR A 54 3.78 3.35 7.76
CA THR A 54 2.91 2.81 8.81
C THR A 54 1.59 2.33 8.22
N SER A 55 0.97 3.12 7.32
CA SER A 55 -0.27 2.75 6.65
C SER A 55 -0.09 1.51 5.77
N MET A 56 1.00 1.50 4.99
CA MET A 56 1.29 0.41 4.07
C MET A 56 1.59 -0.91 4.79
N LYS A 57 2.31 -0.87 5.92
CA LYS A 57 2.52 -2.06 6.75
C LYS A 57 1.20 -2.60 7.32
N GLY A 58 0.25 -1.74 7.68
CA GLY A 58 -1.09 -2.16 8.10
C GLY A 58 -1.83 -2.96 7.03
N ILE A 59 -1.82 -2.48 5.79
CA ILE A 59 -2.41 -3.18 4.64
C ILE A 59 -1.67 -4.49 4.35
N ALA A 60 -0.32 -4.48 4.38
CA ALA A 60 0.49 -5.68 4.18
C ALA A 60 0.19 -6.75 5.24
N ASN A 61 0.10 -6.35 6.51
CA ASN A 61 -0.30 -7.23 7.61
C ASN A 61 -1.70 -7.82 7.40
N HIS A 62 -2.64 -7.01 6.90
CA HIS A 62 -3.98 -7.48 6.62
C HIS A 62 -4.02 -8.48 5.46
N ILE A 63 -3.25 -8.27 4.39
CA ILE A 63 -3.09 -9.24 3.30
C ILE A 63 -2.48 -10.55 3.83
N LEU A 64 -1.45 -10.49 4.66
CA LEU A 64 -0.86 -11.69 5.28
C LEU A 64 -1.87 -12.42 6.16
N TRP A 65 -2.63 -11.69 6.97
CA TRP A 65 -3.66 -12.28 7.82
C TRP A 65 -4.76 -12.96 7.01
N GLU A 66 -5.22 -12.35 5.91
CA GLU A 66 -6.21 -12.97 5.00
C GLU A 66 -5.66 -14.27 4.38
N LEU A 67 -4.38 -14.27 3.96
CA LEU A 67 -3.72 -15.46 3.42
C LEU A 67 -3.56 -16.58 4.44
N VAL A 68 -3.13 -16.26 5.67
CA VAL A 68 -2.95 -17.25 6.74
C VAL A 68 -4.28 -17.79 7.24
N SER A 69 -5.33 -16.95 7.27
CA SER A 69 -6.66 -17.35 7.74
C SER A 69 -7.49 -18.13 6.71
N GLY A 70 -6.98 -18.30 5.48
CA GLY A 70 -7.68 -19.01 4.40
C GLY A 70 -8.96 -18.32 3.95
N ARG A 71 -9.16 -17.04 4.32
CA ARG A 71 -10.29 -16.24 3.85
C ARG A 71 -9.94 -15.75 2.43
N ASN A 72 -10.65 -16.28 1.44
CA ASN A 72 -10.52 -15.85 0.05
C ASN A 72 -10.84 -14.36 -0.07
N ILE A 73 -9.95 -13.64 -0.76
CA ILE A 73 -10.09 -12.23 -1.17
C ILE A 73 -11.05 -12.14 -2.35
#